data_AF-A0A552DGJ9-F1
#
_entry.id   AF-A0A552DGJ9-F1
#
_cell.length_a   1.000
_cell.length_b   1.000
_cell.length_c   1.000
_cell.angle_alpha   90.00
_cell.angle_beta   90.00
_cell.angle_gamma   90.00
#
_symmetry.space_group_name_H-M   'P 1'
#
loop_
_entity.id
_entity.type
_entity.pdbx_description
1 polymer ?
#
loop_
_entity_poly.entity_id
_entity_poly.type
_entity_poly.pdbx_seq_one_letter_code
_entity_poly.pdbx_strand_id
1 'polypeptide(L)'
;MTARLLCLDDLQNSNNPESISYLFQKLGYHTCCEPVSIEDLQLSPRSEESIHQVYLIANQGDSDLQIFLFQLYPNCWISDRDAISRMGAIARSLCQRPSFFLLLGTLNYRRLLLVSPIKSFNHQMELKIGVRQSFVNLHKPSFSDLNLLERIADQNLEPKNLYRIQHSVLNYAQSRSKTKSNQCEDAIKSYLIAIGKTKLLKAEEEILLGRKISRLNELEESYELVHELLGRTPKDSEWADVLELSICELYNQLYIGHIAKNKLVEANLRLVVSIAKKYQGRGLEFMDLIQEGNLGLIRAVEKFDPTKGYRFSTYATWWIKQAITRTIQNDSRIIRIPAYLWDKFQRIKQAQRRLIKQGLAHPSFKDVATYLKEPLESILIITKAFQNSVSWNMLIGDNEDTTLEEMISDYQITIEENLEQLLIKEDLEKALDSLKPRESDILKQIYGTEDGNCKSREEIGHQYGLTRERIRQIENKAMAKIRQQYLDSEDLFVETNQRQELSQKIFSKSQATAEKKKRGKNLKELPLNDVAFKHRIDTLRRCPGFTETRIINLIWQVSEDDPEFTEAQQQYRELIRSTIN
;
A
#
# COMPACT_ATOMS: atom_id res chain seq x y z
N MET A 1 -8.11 -14.81 46.17
CA MET A 1 -9.56 -14.63 46.01
C MET A 1 -9.84 -13.14 46.14
N THR A 2 -10.02 -12.44 45.03
CA THR A 2 -10.49 -11.05 45.01
C THR A 2 -11.88 -11.01 45.63
N ALA A 3 -12.15 -10.08 46.54
CA ALA A 3 -13.50 -9.83 47.01
C ALA A 3 -14.31 -9.33 45.79
N ARG A 4 -15.29 -10.10 45.35
CA ARG A 4 -16.18 -9.69 44.26
C ARG A 4 -16.95 -8.44 44.65
N LEU A 5 -17.14 -7.53 43.70
CA LEU A 5 -17.94 -6.32 43.90
C LEU A 5 -19.44 -6.67 44.01
N LEU A 6 -19.87 -7.74 43.35
CA LEU A 6 -21.25 -8.24 43.38
C LEU A 6 -21.31 -9.71 43.81
N CYS A 7 -22.24 -10.04 44.71
CA CYS A 7 -22.59 -11.41 45.05
C CYS A 7 -23.81 -11.89 44.25
N LEU A 8 -24.01 -13.22 44.14
CA LEU A 8 -25.22 -13.78 43.50
C LEU A 8 -26.50 -13.30 44.22
N ASP A 9 -26.41 -13.13 45.55
CA ASP A 9 -27.52 -12.65 46.38
C ASP A 9 -27.88 -11.18 46.07
N ASP A 10 -26.92 -10.35 45.65
CA ASP A 10 -27.17 -8.96 45.26
C ASP A 10 -28.04 -8.89 43.98
N LEU A 11 -27.86 -9.84 43.06
CA LEU A 11 -28.68 -9.94 41.84
C LEU A 11 -30.08 -10.49 42.11
N GLN A 12 -30.22 -11.48 43.00
CA GLN A 12 -31.51 -12.10 43.33
C GLN A 12 -32.48 -11.14 44.05
N ASN A 13 -31.95 -10.17 44.81
CA ASN A 13 -32.75 -9.23 45.61
C ASN A 13 -33.15 -7.94 44.86
N SER A 14 -32.81 -7.81 43.57
CA SER A 14 -33.05 -6.60 42.77
C SER A 14 -34.46 -6.55 42.12
N ASN A 15 -35.49 -6.38 42.96
CA ASN A 15 -36.89 -6.38 42.51
C ASN A 15 -37.53 -4.98 42.40
N ASN A 16 -36.81 -3.92 42.79
CA ASN A 16 -37.29 -2.54 42.80
C ASN A 16 -36.30 -1.60 42.10
N PRO A 17 -36.76 -0.45 41.56
CA PRO A 17 -35.89 0.53 40.90
C PRO A 17 -34.77 1.05 41.82
N GLU A 18 -35.06 1.25 43.10
CA GLU A 18 -34.09 1.65 44.13
C GLU A 18 -33.04 0.57 44.38
N SER A 19 -33.44 -0.70 44.41
CA SER A 19 -32.51 -1.83 44.58
C SER A 19 -31.58 -2.00 43.38
N ILE A 20 -32.08 -1.71 42.17
CA ILE A 20 -31.28 -1.70 40.95
C ILE A 20 -30.31 -0.51 40.96
N SER A 21 -30.75 0.65 41.46
CA SER A 21 -29.85 1.78 41.66
C SER A 21 -28.71 1.44 42.61
N TYR A 22 -29.02 0.81 43.73
CA TYR A 22 -28.01 0.35 44.69
C TYR A 22 -26.99 -0.64 44.08
N LEU A 23 -27.43 -1.52 43.17
CA LEU A 23 -26.54 -2.40 42.40
C LEU A 23 -25.53 -1.56 41.58
N PHE A 24 -26.00 -0.54 40.85
CA PHE A 24 -25.12 0.33 40.07
C PHE A 24 -24.23 1.23 40.96
N GLN A 25 -24.69 1.58 42.16
CA GLN A 25 -23.85 2.26 43.15
C GLN A 25 -22.67 1.38 43.58
N LYS A 26 -22.89 0.08 43.85
CA LYS A 26 -21.82 -0.89 44.15
C LYS A 26 -20.84 -1.07 42.98
N LEU A 27 -21.32 -0.91 41.75
CA LEU A 27 -20.49 -0.91 40.54
C LEU A 27 -19.76 0.42 40.28
N GLY A 28 -19.93 1.45 41.12
CA GLY A 28 -19.20 2.72 41.03
C GLY A 28 -19.88 3.82 40.20
N TYR A 29 -21.16 3.69 39.86
CA TYR A 29 -21.91 4.73 39.13
C TYR A 29 -22.53 5.78 40.08
N HIS A 30 -22.64 7.03 39.61
CA HIS A 30 -23.36 8.10 40.31
C HIS A 30 -24.87 7.91 40.13
N THR A 31 -25.54 7.46 41.18
CA THR A 31 -26.95 7.07 41.14
C THR A 31 -27.88 8.24 41.44
N CYS A 32 -28.93 8.39 40.62
CA CYS A 32 -30.04 9.30 40.80
C CYS A 32 -31.30 8.50 40.47
N CYS A 33 -32.23 8.28 41.40
CA CYS A 33 -33.50 7.60 41.14
C CYS A 33 -34.60 8.64 40.90
N GLU A 34 -34.76 9.10 39.65
CA GLU A 34 -35.72 10.15 39.31
C GLU A 34 -36.68 9.67 38.21
N PRO A 35 -38.01 9.86 38.36
CA PRO A 35 -38.96 9.55 37.29
C PRO A 35 -38.79 10.56 36.14
N VAL A 36 -38.78 10.06 34.90
CA VAL A 36 -38.63 10.87 33.69
C VAL A 36 -39.91 10.82 32.86
N SER A 37 -40.37 11.97 32.40
CA SER A 37 -41.54 12.07 31.51
C SER A 37 -41.25 11.44 30.15
N ILE A 38 -42.16 10.62 29.66
CA ILE A 38 -42.00 9.86 28.39
C ILE A 38 -41.89 10.83 27.19
N GLU A 39 -42.59 11.97 27.25
CA GLU A 39 -42.60 13.01 26.21
C GLU A 39 -41.21 13.63 25.96
N ASP A 40 -40.33 13.66 26.97
CA ASP A 40 -38.96 14.20 26.86
C ASP A 40 -38.02 13.26 26.06
N LEU A 41 -38.41 12.00 25.88
CA LEU A 41 -37.58 10.97 25.23
C LEU A 41 -37.73 10.93 23.70
N GLN A 42 -38.70 11.64 23.12
CA GLN A 42 -38.96 11.73 21.66
C GLN A 42 -38.96 10.35 20.98
N LEU A 43 -39.71 9.39 21.53
CA LEU A 43 -39.76 8.03 21.03
C LEU A 43 -40.75 7.92 19.86
N SER A 44 -40.68 6.83 19.10
CA SER A 44 -41.73 6.55 18.11
C SER A 44 -43.08 6.28 18.81
N PRO A 45 -44.24 6.66 18.23
CA PRO A 45 -45.54 6.55 18.90
C PRO A 45 -45.88 5.10 19.30
N ARG A 46 -45.45 4.11 18.50
CA ARG A 46 -45.60 2.67 18.82
C ARG A 46 -44.74 2.20 20.01
N SER A 47 -43.66 2.91 20.30
CA SER A 47 -42.75 2.62 21.42
C SER A 47 -43.27 3.27 22.71
N GLU A 48 -43.85 4.46 22.61
CA GLU A 48 -44.46 5.19 23.75
C GLU A 48 -45.64 4.41 24.34
N GLU A 49 -46.52 3.87 23.52
CA GLU A 49 -47.66 3.04 23.96
C GLU A 49 -47.24 1.78 24.75
N SER A 50 -45.99 1.34 24.61
CA SER A 50 -45.49 0.13 25.28
C SER A 50 -44.87 0.39 26.65
N ILE A 51 -44.62 1.66 27.00
CA ILE A 51 -43.91 2.08 28.22
C ILE A 51 -44.91 2.53 29.29
N HIS A 52 -44.83 1.89 30.45
CA HIS A 52 -45.58 2.26 31.65
C HIS A 52 -44.91 3.44 32.39
N GLN A 53 -43.64 3.30 32.76
CA GLN A 53 -42.87 4.31 33.50
C GLN A 53 -41.39 4.26 33.11
N VAL A 54 -40.71 5.41 33.22
CA VAL A 54 -39.27 5.53 33.02
C VAL A 54 -38.61 6.15 34.25
N TYR A 55 -37.53 5.53 34.71
CA TYR A 55 -36.67 6.09 35.76
C TYR A 55 -35.28 6.33 35.21
N LEU A 56 -34.71 7.50 35.46
CA LEU A 56 -33.27 7.68 35.44
C LEU A 56 -32.72 6.99 36.70
N ILE A 57 -31.70 6.14 36.56
CA ILE A 57 -31.06 5.40 37.68
C ILE A 57 -29.68 5.97 38.01
N ALA A 58 -28.96 6.42 36.99
CA ALA A 58 -27.62 6.98 37.14
C ALA A 58 -27.35 8.03 36.06
N ASN A 59 -26.68 9.09 36.47
CA ASN A 59 -26.28 10.19 35.61
C ASN A 59 -24.85 10.61 35.98
N GLN A 60 -23.89 10.28 35.13
CA GLN A 60 -22.51 10.72 35.31
C GLN A 60 -22.28 12.02 34.53
N GLY A 61 -22.63 13.15 35.17
CA GLY A 61 -22.72 14.50 34.57
C GLY A 61 -21.73 14.83 33.44
N ASP A 62 -20.43 14.67 33.65
CA ASP A 62 -19.36 15.06 32.70
C ASP A 62 -19.16 14.11 31.49
N SER A 63 -19.99 13.08 31.34
CA SER A 63 -19.81 11.99 30.37
C SER A 63 -21.03 11.71 29.47
N ASP A 64 -22.12 12.46 29.61
CA ASP A 64 -23.41 12.19 28.95
C ASP A 64 -23.92 10.74 29.15
N LEU A 65 -23.41 10.00 30.15
CA LEU A 65 -23.82 8.64 30.43
C LEU A 65 -25.08 8.67 31.29
N GLN A 66 -26.20 8.23 30.70
CA GLN A 66 -27.50 8.16 31.34
C GLN A 66 -28.01 6.72 31.35
N ILE A 67 -28.29 6.20 32.54
CA ILE A 67 -28.88 4.86 32.73
C ILE A 67 -30.37 5.01 32.93
N PHE A 68 -31.16 4.41 32.04
CA PHE A 68 -32.62 4.48 32.08
C PHE A 68 -33.24 3.10 32.35
N LEU A 69 -34.21 3.09 33.24
CA LEU A 69 -35.08 1.96 33.56
C LEU A 69 -36.44 2.18 32.91
N PHE A 70 -36.82 1.32 31.98
CA PHE A 70 -38.12 1.27 31.33
C PHE A 70 -38.96 0.15 31.92
N GLN A 71 -40.09 0.50 32.52
CA GLN A 71 -41.14 -0.46 32.84
C GLN A 71 -42.12 -0.53 31.66
N LEU A 72 -42.40 -1.72 31.16
CA LEU A 72 -43.24 -1.93 29.96
C LEU A 72 -44.57 -2.60 30.35
N TYR A 73 -45.64 -2.36 29.59
CA TYR A 73 -46.98 -2.87 29.90
C TYR A 73 -47.10 -4.41 29.71
N PRO A 74 -47.83 -5.13 30.60
CA PRO A 74 -48.07 -6.57 30.49
C PRO A 74 -48.82 -6.99 29.23
N ASN A 75 -49.72 -6.14 28.76
CA ASN A 75 -50.62 -6.47 27.67
C ASN A 75 -49.99 -6.26 26.29
N CYS A 76 -48.78 -5.69 26.22
CA CYS A 76 -48.11 -5.33 24.98
C CYS A 76 -47.22 -6.45 24.41
N TRP A 77 -47.07 -7.58 25.09
CA TRP A 77 -46.28 -8.71 24.61
C TRP A 77 -46.89 -10.06 24.99
N ILE A 78 -46.77 -11.03 24.10
CA ILE A 78 -47.32 -12.39 24.29
C ILE A 78 -46.23 -13.33 24.80
N SER A 79 -44.97 -13.07 24.41
CA SER A 79 -43.81 -13.86 24.78
C SER A 79 -42.62 -12.99 25.24
N ASP A 80 -41.73 -13.59 26.03
CA ASP A 80 -40.45 -13.00 26.41
C ASP A 80 -39.60 -12.55 25.21
N ARG A 81 -39.71 -13.23 24.07
CA ARG A 81 -38.99 -12.87 22.83
C ARG A 81 -39.55 -11.58 22.22
N ASP A 82 -40.86 -11.37 22.29
CA ASP A 82 -41.50 -10.15 21.82
C ASP A 82 -41.12 -8.96 22.68
N ALA A 83 -41.01 -9.17 24.00
CA ALA A 83 -40.51 -8.17 24.94
C ALA A 83 -39.08 -7.73 24.57
N ILE A 84 -38.19 -8.70 24.33
CA ILE A 84 -36.81 -8.45 23.91
C ILE A 84 -36.75 -7.67 22.58
N SER A 85 -37.56 -8.07 21.59
CA SER A 85 -37.62 -7.39 20.29
C SER A 85 -38.06 -5.93 20.42
N ARG A 86 -39.08 -5.67 21.25
CA ARG A 86 -39.59 -4.32 21.53
C ARG A 86 -38.57 -3.47 22.27
N MET A 87 -37.92 -4.00 23.30
CA MET A 87 -36.82 -3.33 24.00
C MET A 87 -35.68 -2.99 23.02
N GLY A 88 -35.36 -3.92 22.11
CA GLY A 88 -34.38 -3.69 21.06
C GLY A 88 -34.78 -2.63 20.02
N ALA A 89 -36.08 -2.39 19.83
CA ALA A 89 -36.57 -1.31 18.96
C ALA A 89 -36.50 0.05 19.66
N ILE A 90 -36.91 0.13 20.92
CA ILE A 90 -36.76 1.33 21.78
C ILE A 90 -35.28 1.74 21.84
N ALA A 91 -34.40 0.75 22.03
CA ALA A 91 -32.95 0.95 22.05
C ALA A 91 -32.40 1.56 20.77
N ARG A 92 -32.82 1.06 19.60
CA ARG A 92 -32.39 1.61 18.32
C ARG A 92 -32.90 3.04 18.10
N SER A 93 -34.07 3.39 18.64
CA SER A 93 -34.62 4.75 18.58
C SER A 93 -33.79 5.72 19.44
N LEU A 94 -33.43 5.31 20.66
CA LEU A 94 -32.67 6.16 21.59
C LEU A 94 -31.20 6.30 21.21
N CYS A 95 -30.57 5.24 20.68
CA CYS A 95 -29.16 5.25 20.24
C CYS A 95 -28.85 6.21 19.07
N GLN A 96 -29.83 6.91 18.51
CA GLN A 96 -29.59 8.04 17.59
C GLN A 96 -28.98 9.26 18.32
N ARG A 97 -29.07 9.30 19.65
CA ARG A 97 -28.45 10.33 20.50
C ARG A 97 -27.02 9.90 20.91
N PRO A 98 -26.09 10.86 21.13
CA PRO A 98 -24.67 10.58 21.39
C PRO A 98 -24.35 10.01 22.78
N SER A 99 -25.34 9.91 23.68
CA SER A 99 -25.20 9.40 25.03
C SER A 99 -25.16 7.86 25.08
N PHE A 100 -24.37 7.30 26.00
CA PHE A 100 -24.32 5.85 26.22
C PHE A 100 -25.54 5.44 27.05
N PHE A 101 -26.49 4.74 26.42
CA PHE A 101 -27.73 4.31 27.07
C PHE A 101 -27.69 2.85 27.46
N LEU A 102 -27.87 2.60 28.75
CA LEU A 102 -28.16 1.28 29.28
C LEU A 102 -29.67 1.23 29.56
N LEU A 103 -30.40 0.35 28.85
CA LEU A 103 -31.87 0.37 28.76
C LEU A 103 -32.50 -0.88 29.39
N LEU A 104 -33.08 -0.76 30.57
CA LEU A 104 -33.50 -1.92 31.35
C LEU A 104 -35.00 -1.96 31.63
N GLY A 105 -35.64 -3.12 31.39
CA GLY A 105 -36.81 -3.52 32.17
C GLY A 105 -37.88 -4.32 31.42
N THR A 106 -38.16 -5.51 31.96
CA THR A 106 -39.42 -6.26 31.81
C THR A 106 -40.21 -6.12 33.12
N LEU A 107 -41.49 -6.54 33.12
CA LEU A 107 -42.51 -6.24 34.17
C LEU A 107 -42.14 -6.39 35.64
N ASN A 108 -41.14 -7.19 35.98
CA ASN A 108 -40.72 -7.46 37.36
C ASN A 108 -39.20 -7.41 37.52
N TYR A 109 -38.50 -6.69 36.64
CA TYR A 109 -37.03 -6.65 36.59
C TYR A 109 -36.36 -8.03 36.46
N ARG A 110 -37.10 -9.07 36.05
CA ARG A 110 -36.60 -10.45 35.96
C ARG A 110 -35.47 -10.62 34.95
N ARG A 111 -35.43 -9.78 33.92
CA ARG A 111 -34.38 -9.73 32.90
C ARG A 111 -33.93 -8.31 32.67
N LEU A 112 -32.62 -8.16 32.56
CA LEU A 112 -31.93 -6.93 32.22
C LEU A 112 -31.42 -7.04 30.78
N LEU A 113 -31.68 -6.02 29.96
CA LEU A 113 -31.11 -5.86 28.62
C LEU A 113 -30.04 -4.77 28.65
N LEU A 114 -28.79 -5.17 28.51
CA LEU A 114 -27.69 -4.24 28.44
C LEU A 114 -27.50 -3.86 26.98
N VAL A 115 -27.63 -2.57 26.71
CA VAL A 115 -27.49 -2.00 25.37
C VAL A 115 -26.21 -1.19 25.34
N SER A 116 -25.39 -1.39 24.30
CA SER A 116 -24.32 -0.46 23.97
C SER A 116 -24.36 -0.07 22.49
N PRO A 117 -24.22 1.22 22.16
CA PRO A 117 -24.18 1.66 20.77
C PRO A 117 -22.87 1.19 20.13
N ILE A 118 -22.97 0.54 18.97
CA ILE A 118 -21.83 0.20 18.12
C ILE A 118 -21.80 1.21 16.98
N LYS A 119 -20.71 1.95 16.83
CA LYS A 119 -20.49 2.78 15.65
C LYS A 119 -19.80 1.93 14.59
N SER A 120 -20.45 1.75 13.44
CA SER A 120 -19.89 1.08 12.26
C SER A 120 -20.06 1.99 11.06
N PHE A 121 -19.17 1.93 10.08
CA PHE A 121 -19.34 2.66 8.81
C PHE A 121 -19.83 1.68 7.74
N ASN A 122 -20.81 2.06 6.94
CA ASN A 122 -21.21 1.25 5.79
C ASN A 122 -20.19 1.41 4.64
N HIS A 123 -20.35 0.62 3.55
CA HIS A 123 -19.46 0.69 2.38
C HIS A 123 -19.44 2.07 1.69
N GLN A 124 -20.39 2.97 2.03
CA GLN A 124 -20.49 4.34 1.54
C GLN A 124 -19.95 5.37 2.55
N MET A 125 -19.26 4.93 3.62
CA MET A 125 -18.76 5.74 4.73
C MET A 125 -19.81 6.52 5.51
N GLU A 126 -21.07 6.11 5.46
CA GLU A 126 -22.11 6.64 6.34
C GLU A 126 -22.05 5.93 7.69
N LEU A 127 -22.19 6.71 8.77
CA LEU A 127 -22.17 6.20 10.13
C LEU A 127 -23.44 5.37 10.38
N LYS A 128 -23.30 4.04 10.40
CA LYS A 128 -24.34 3.10 10.82
C LYS A 128 -24.18 2.82 12.32
N ILE A 129 -25.11 3.35 13.11
CA ILE A 129 -25.19 3.07 14.55
C ILE A 129 -25.90 1.72 14.73
N GLY A 130 -25.13 0.68 15.01
CA GLY A 130 -25.60 -0.62 15.47
C GLY A 130 -25.83 -0.63 16.98
N VAL A 131 -26.43 -1.72 17.47
CA VAL A 131 -26.73 -1.89 18.90
C VAL A 131 -26.24 -3.27 19.33
N ARG A 132 -25.33 -3.32 20.31
CA ARG A 132 -24.97 -4.56 21.00
C ARG A 132 -25.99 -4.81 22.10
N GLN A 133 -26.49 -6.02 22.20
CA GLN A 133 -27.45 -6.44 23.23
C GLN A 133 -26.87 -7.61 24.00
N SER A 134 -26.80 -7.49 25.32
CA SER A 134 -26.47 -8.60 26.22
C SER A 134 -27.53 -8.72 27.29
N PHE A 135 -27.97 -9.94 27.55
CA PHE A 135 -29.05 -10.22 28.49
C PHE A 135 -28.49 -10.75 29.79
N VAL A 136 -29.08 -10.31 30.91
CA VAL A 136 -28.80 -10.83 32.25
C VAL A 136 -30.12 -11.28 32.87
N ASN A 137 -30.16 -12.53 33.35
CA ASN A 137 -31.33 -13.08 34.03
C ASN A 137 -31.20 -12.89 35.55
N LEU A 138 -32.04 -12.04 36.15
CA LEU A 138 -32.05 -11.81 37.60
C LEU A 138 -32.79 -12.92 38.38
N HIS A 139 -33.72 -13.63 37.74
CA HIS A 139 -34.43 -14.76 38.37
C HIS A 139 -33.52 -15.99 38.58
N LYS A 140 -32.53 -16.19 37.71
CA LYS A 140 -31.54 -17.27 37.80
C LYS A 140 -30.17 -16.73 37.38
N PRO A 141 -29.51 -15.93 38.24
CA PRO A 141 -28.25 -15.30 37.88
C PRO A 141 -27.17 -16.37 37.73
N SER A 142 -26.48 -16.36 36.59
CA SER A 142 -25.33 -17.23 36.35
C SER A 142 -24.02 -16.52 36.70
N PHE A 143 -22.97 -17.30 36.96
CA PHE A 143 -21.62 -16.76 37.16
C PHE A 143 -21.11 -16.01 35.92
N SER A 144 -21.59 -16.36 34.72
CA SER A 144 -21.34 -15.63 33.48
C SER A 144 -21.97 -14.24 33.48
N ASP A 145 -23.17 -14.11 34.05
CA ASP A 145 -23.87 -12.82 34.16
C ASP A 145 -23.17 -11.88 35.14
N LEU A 146 -22.69 -12.40 36.28
CA LEU A 146 -21.86 -11.66 37.23
C LEU A 146 -20.57 -11.16 36.58
N ASN A 147 -19.83 -12.06 35.92
CA ASN A 147 -18.60 -11.69 35.22
C ASN A 147 -18.84 -10.73 34.06
N LEU A 148 -20.05 -10.67 33.51
CA LEU A 148 -20.42 -9.74 32.45
C LEU A 148 -20.70 -8.36 33.01
N LEU A 149 -21.42 -8.26 34.14
CA LEU A 149 -21.65 -6.99 34.85
C LEU A 149 -20.36 -6.42 35.44
N GLU A 150 -19.54 -7.25 36.08
CA GLU A 150 -18.20 -6.86 36.55
C GLU A 150 -17.33 -6.42 35.38
N ARG A 151 -17.31 -7.15 34.25
CA ARG A 151 -16.57 -6.72 33.05
C ARG A 151 -17.05 -5.39 32.49
N ILE A 152 -18.35 -5.11 32.52
CA ILE A 152 -18.89 -3.84 32.02
C ILE A 152 -18.52 -2.68 32.94
N ALA A 153 -18.46 -2.92 34.25
CA ALA A 153 -17.99 -1.95 35.24
C ALA A 153 -16.46 -1.74 35.17
N ASP A 154 -15.67 -2.82 35.16
CA ASP A 154 -14.20 -2.81 35.07
C ASP A 154 -13.72 -2.20 33.77
N GLN A 155 -14.44 -2.44 32.67
CA GLN A 155 -14.09 -1.83 31.39
C GLN A 155 -14.21 -0.32 31.43
N ASN A 156 -14.91 0.27 32.41
CA ASN A 156 -15.32 1.67 32.48
C ASN A 156 -15.78 2.10 31.08
N LEU A 157 -17.07 2.32 30.87
CA LEU A 157 -17.53 3.07 29.69
C LEU A 157 -17.04 4.54 29.75
N GLU A 158 -15.73 4.78 29.93
CA GLU A 158 -14.96 5.84 29.32
C GLU A 158 -14.69 5.48 27.84
N PRO A 159 -15.53 5.91 26.90
CA PRO A 159 -15.18 6.03 25.48
C PRO A 159 -14.13 7.13 25.24
N LYS A 160 -13.27 7.44 26.22
CA LYS A 160 -12.47 8.67 26.23
C LYS A 160 -11.00 8.49 25.85
N ASN A 161 -10.36 7.32 25.97
CA ASN A 161 -8.90 7.30 25.79
C ASN A 161 -8.38 6.85 24.41
N LEU A 162 -9.12 6.03 23.65
CA LEU A 162 -8.74 5.70 22.27
C LEU A 162 -9.53 6.49 21.22
N TYR A 163 -10.83 6.69 21.46
CA TYR A 163 -11.71 7.39 20.51
C TYR A 163 -11.52 8.92 20.54
N ARG A 164 -11.19 9.54 21.69
CA ARG A 164 -11.00 11.00 21.79
C ARG A 164 -9.72 11.49 21.11
N ILE A 165 -8.66 10.67 21.10
CA ILE A 165 -7.39 10.99 20.42
C ILE A 165 -7.55 10.86 18.89
N GLN A 166 -8.33 9.89 18.40
CA GLN A 166 -8.62 9.74 16.97
C GLN A 166 -9.74 10.68 16.46
N HIS A 167 -10.82 10.89 17.21
CA HIS A 167 -11.96 11.74 16.79
C HIS A 167 -11.80 13.24 17.05
N SER A 168 -10.99 13.70 18.01
CA SER A 168 -10.71 15.13 18.14
C SER A 168 -9.92 15.68 16.94
N VAL A 169 -9.09 14.82 16.33
CA VAL A 169 -8.34 15.13 15.11
C VAL A 169 -9.24 15.05 13.87
N LEU A 170 -10.13 14.04 13.78
CA LEU A 170 -11.04 13.86 12.64
C LEU A 170 -12.24 14.84 12.62
N ASN A 171 -12.87 15.12 13.76
CA ASN A 171 -14.04 16.02 13.81
C ASN A 171 -13.64 17.50 13.66
N TYR A 172 -12.43 17.90 14.10
CA TYR A 172 -11.89 19.23 13.84
C TYR A 172 -11.58 19.45 12.34
N ALA A 173 -11.28 18.38 11.60
CA ALA A 173 -11.07 18.40 10.15
C ALA A 173 -12.38 18.43 9.35
N GLN A 174 -13.43 17.72 9.81
CA GLN A 174 -14.70 17.59 9.08
C GLN A 174 -15.69 18.73 9.35
N SER A 175 -15.67 19.37 10.52
CA SER A 175 -16.63 20.44 10.84
C SER A 175 -16.36 21.76 10.11
N ARG A 176 -15.28 21.87 9.33
CA ARG A 176 -14.94 23.08 8.56
C ARG A 176 -15.04 22.93 7.04
N SER A 177 -15.28 21.73 6.51
CA SER A 177 -15.43 21.51 5.07
C SER A 177 -16.89 21.75 4.61
N LYS A 178 -17.33 23.01 4.69
CA LYS A 178 -18.37 23.55 3.82
C LYS A 178 -17.78 24.66 2.94
N THR A 179 -16.71 24.32 2.21
CA THR A 179 -16.24 25.05 1.02
C THR A 179 -15.22 24.18 0.28
N LYS A 180 -15.38 24.06 -1.05
CA LYS A 180 -14.51 23.28 -1.93
C LYS A 180 -13.21 24.05 -2.26
N SER A 181 -12.19 23.27 -2.67
CA SER A 181 -10.85 23.58 -3.19
C SER A 181 -9.81 24.17 -2.20
N ASN A 182 -9.19 23.30 -1.37
CA ASN A 182 -7.77 23.32 -0.95
C ASN A 182 -7.46 22.31 0.19
N GLN A 183 -7.85 21.03 0.05
CA GLN A 183 -7.76 20.04 1.13
C GLN A 183 -6.32 19.74 1.63
N CYS A 184 -5.28 19.80 0.79
CA CYS A 184 -3.90 19.49 1.18
C CYS A 184 -3.24 20.65 1.96
N GLU A 185 -3.41 21.90 1.50
CA GLU A 185 -2.93 23.06 2.27
C GLU A 185 -3.68 23.22 3.60
N ASP A 186 -4.98 22.91 3.60
CA ASP A 186 -5.81 22.98 4.81
C ASP A 186 -5.44 21.90 5.84
N ALA A 187 -4.97 20.72 5.41
CA ALA A 187 -4.45 19.68 6.30
C ALA A 187 -3.16 20.12 7.01
N ILE A 188 -2.21 20.70 6.27
CA ILE A 188 -0.97 21.22 6.89
C ILE A 188 -1.28 22.38 7.83
N LYS A 189 -2.12 23.34 7.39
CA LYS A 189 -2.51 24.50 8.21
C LYS A 189 -3.23 24.06 9.49
N SER A 190 -4.17 23.12 9.39
CA SER A 190 -4.89 22.60 10.57
C SER A 190 -3.97 21.88 11.55
N TYR A 191 -3.02 21.08 11.06
CA TYR A 191 -1.99 20.45 11.89
C TYR A 191 -1.12 21.49 12.62
N LEU A 192 -0.63 22.51 11.91
CA LEU A 192 0.18 23.57 12.50
C LEU A 192 -0.58 24.37 13.57
N ILE A 193 -1.88 24.60 13.37
CA ILE A 193 -2.74 25.24 14.37
C ILE A 193 -2.91 24.35 15.60
N ALA A 194 -3.10 23.03 15.42
CA ALA A 194 -3.25 22.09 16.52
C ALA A 194 -2.01 22.04 17.42
N ILE A 195 -0.82 21.88 16.83
CA ILE A 195 0.45 21.86 17.58
C ILE A 195 0.84 23.24 18.15
N GLY A 196 0.22 24.32 17.67
CA GLY A 196 0.42 25.67 18.19
C GLY A 196 -0.27 25.92 19.52
N LYS A 197 -1.32 25.14 19.86
CA LYS A 197 -2.10 25.27 21.10
C LYS A 197 -1.35 24.76 22.32
N THR A 198 -0.42 23.83 22.15
CA THR A 198 0.35 23.24 23.26
C THR A 198 1.43 24.21 23.73
N LYS A 199 1.54 24.38 25.06
CA LYS A 199 2.56 25.22 25.67
C LYS A 199 3.92 24.51 25.63
N LEU A 200 4.99 25.27 25.43
CA LEU A 200 6.36 24.79 25.50
C LEU A 200 6.72 24.45 26.95
N LEU A 201 7.46 23.36 27.15
CA LEU A 201 7.87 22.91 28.48
C LEU A 201 9.12 23.66 28.97
N LYS A 202 9.20 23.84 30.28
CA LYS A 202 10.43 24.28 30.96
C LYS A 202 11.39 23.11 31.18
N ALA A 203 12.67 23.40 31.42
CA ALA A 203 13.69 22.37 31.68
C ALA A 203 13.33 21.48 32.89
N GLU A 204 12.78 22.06 33.96
CA GLU A 204 12.34 21.31 35.15
C GLU A 204 11.18 20.36 34.84
N GLU A 205 10.23 20.81 34.02
CA GLU A 205 9.09 20.00 33.59
C GLU A 205 9.53 18.83 32.70
N GLU A 206 10.52 19.05 31.81
CA GLU A 206 11.14 17.99 31.00
C GLU A 206 11.75 16.89 31.90
N ILE A 207 12.43 17.27 32.98
CA ILE A 207 13.04 16.32 33.92
C ILE A 207 11.95 15.53 34.67
N LEU A 208 10.90 16.19 35.14
CA LEU A 208 9.79 15.55 35.84
C LEU A 208 9.03 14.55 34.96
N LEU A 209 8.75 14.94 33.70
CA LEU A 209 8.12 14.05 32.73
C LEU A 209 9.06 12.90 32.36
N GLY A 210 10.34 13.18 32.16
CA GLY A 210 11.36 12.17 31.88
C GLY A 210 11.45 11.10 32.96
N ARG A 211 11.39 11.47 34.25
CA ARG A 211 11.38 10.50 35.36
C ARG A 211 10.14 9.61 35.34
N LYS A 212 8.96 10.17 35.06
CA LYS A 212 7.72 9.40 34.94
C LYS A 212 7.76 8.41 33.77
N ILE A 213 8.40 8.80 32.68
CA ILE A 213 8.56 7.96 31.48
C ILE A 213 9.61 6.88 31.71
N SER A 214 10.72 7.18 32.39
CA SER A 214 11.69 6.16 32.81
C SER A 214 11.01 5.08 33.66
N ARG A 215 10.15 5.51 34.60
CA ARG A 215 9.35 4.57 35.39
C ARG A 215 8.38 3.75 34.54
N LEU A 216 7.73 4.35 33.54
CA LEU A 216 6.88 3.62 32.58
C LEU A 216 7.68 2.52 31.85
N ASN A 217 8.87 2.85 31.36
CA ASN A 217 9.72 1.88 30.65
C ASN A 217 10.16 0.75 31.58
N GLU A 218 10.52 1.02 32.83
CA GLU A 218 10.83 -0.04 33.82
C GLU A 218 9.65 -1.00 34.00
N LEU A 219 8.41 -0.48 34.01
CA LEU A 219 7.21 -1.31 34.08
C LEU A 219 7.05 -2.14 32.80
N GLU A 220 7.19 -1.54 31.61
CA GLU A 220 7.09 -2.26 30.33
C GLU A 220 8.18 -3.34 30.19
N GLU A 221 9.43 -3.06 30.57
CA GLU A 221 10.54 -4.02 30.60
C GLU A 221 10.27 -5.17 31.56
N SER A 222 9.72 -4.90 32.74
CA SER A 222 9.34 -5.96 33.68
C SER A 222 8.25 -6.87 33.11
N TYR A 223 7.30 -6.33 32.34
CA TYR A 223 6.29 -7.13 31.64
C TYR A 223 6.93 -8.06 30.60
N GLU A 224 7.87 -7.56 29.81
CA GLU A 224 8.62 -8.35 28.83
C GLU A 224 9.40 -9.48 29.49
N LEU A 225 10.10 -9.21 30.61
CA LEU A 225 10.83 -10.22 31.37
C LEU A 225 9.90 -11.33 31.89
N VAL A 226 8.75 -10.97 32.44
CA VAL A 226 7.77 -11.96 32.93
C VAL A 226 7.19 -12.76 31.76
N HIS A 227 6.94 -12.12 30.62
CA HIS A 227 6.50 -12.80 29.41
C HIS A 227 7.51 -13.83 28.90
N GLU A 228 8.81 -13.48 28.88
CA GLU A 228 9.89 -14.39 28.51
C GLU A 228 10.04 -15.56 29.49
N LEU A 229 9.98 -15.30 30.79
CA LEU A 229 10.10 -16.33 31.83
C LEU A 229 8.95 -17.34 31.80
N LEU A 230 7.73 -16.89 31.49
CA LEU A 230 6.54 -17.73 31.48
C LEU A 230 6.26 -18.39 30.12
N GLY A 231 6.80 -17.87 29.02
CA GLY A 231 6.49 -18.32 27.66
C GLY A 231 5.01 -18.16 27.25
N ARG A 232 4.23 -17.39 28.02
CA ARG A 232 2.82 -17.08 27.81
C ARG A 232 2.54 -15.62 28.17
N THR A 233 1.42 -15.07 27.74
CA THR A 233 0.98 -13.74 28.18
C THR A 233 0.76 -13.75 29.71
N PRO A 234 1.49 -12.93 30.48
CA PRO A 234 1.36 -12.90 31.94
C PRO A 234 0.00 -12.35 32.35
N LYS A 235 -0.53 -12.81 33.48
CA LYS A 235 -1.70 -12.18 34.10
C LYS A 235 -1.28 -10.89 34.81
N ASP A 236 -2.17 -9.91 34.88
CA ASP A 236 -1.88 -8.64 35.57
C ASP A 236 -1.48 -8.81 37.05
N SER A 237 -2.01 -9.86 37.71
CA SER A 237 -1.58 -10.23 39.06
C SER A 237 -0.14 -10.74 39.10
N GLU A 238 0.26 -11.59 38.15
CA GLU A 238 1.61 -12.16 38.07
C GLU A 238 2.65 -11.07 37.75
N TRP A 239 2.26 -10.06 36.97
CA TRP A 239 3.10 -8.89 36.68
C TRP A 239 3.23 -7.95 37.88
N ALA A 240 2.12 -7.68 38.58
CA ALA A 240 2.12 -6.85 39.78
C ALA A 240 2.94 -7.48 40.93
N ASP A 241 2.86 -8.81 41.09
CA ASP A 241 3.59 -9.57 42.10
C ASP A 241 5.13 -9.42 41.95
N VAL A 242 5.63 -9.41 40.71
CA VAL A 242 7.08 -9.27 40.41
C VAL A 242 7.63 -7.91 40.82
N LEU A 243 6.79 -6.88 40.79
CA LEU A 243 7.15 -5.52 41.14
C LEU A 243 6.84 -5.18 42.61
N GLU A 244 6.31 -6.13 43.37
CA GLU A 244 5.79 -5.93 44.73
C GLU A 244 4.75 -4.80 44.82
N LEU A 245 3.95 -4.61 43.75
CA LEU A 245 2.93 -3.56 43.65
C LEU A 245 1.53 -4.16 43.75
N SER A 246 0.58 -3.36 44.23
CA SER A 246 -0.84 -3.70 44.01
C SER A 246 -1.22 -3.47 42.55
N ILE A 247 -2.20 -4.23 42.05
CA ILE A 247 -2.75 -4.06 40.68
C ILE A 247 -3.21 -2.61 40.45
N CYS A 248 -3.83 -1.99 41.46
CA CYS A 248 -4.27 -0.60 41.39
C CYS A 248 -3.10 0.40 41.24
N GLU A 249 -2.02 0.19 41.99
CA GLU A 249 -0.83 1.04 41.89
C GLU A 249 -0.12 0.87 40.55
N LEU A 250 -0.04 -0.36 40.05
CA LEU A 250 0.51 -0.68 38.73
C LEU A 250 -0.23 0.11 37.64
N TYR A 251 -1.56 -0.01 37.56
CA TYR A 251 -2.35 0.74 36.57
C TYR A 251 -2.25 2.25 36.74
N ASN A 252 -2.21 2.76 37.97
CA ASN A 252 -2.05 4.18 38.22
C ASN A 252 -0.67 4.68 37.71
N GLN A 253 0.40 3.95 37.96
CA GLN A 253 1.73 4.29 37.46
C GLN A 253 1.81 4.24 35.94
N LEU A 254 1.21 3.22 35.30
CA LEU A 254 1.10 3.13 33.85
C LEU A 254 0.34 4.33 33.26
N TYR A 255 -0.80 4.67 33.85
CA TYR A 255 -1.62 5.81 33.42
C TYR A 255 -0.84 7.14 33.51
N ILE A 256 -0.18 7.39 34.64
CA ILE A 256 0.67 8.57 34.84
C ILE A 256 1.82 8.59 33.83
N GLY A 257 2.44 7.44 33.57
CA GLY A 257 3.51 7.26 32.60
C GLY A 257 3.06 7.60 31.18
N HIS A 258 1.94 7.05 30.72
CA HIS A 258 1.39 7.31 29.39
C HIS A 258 0.98 8.77 29.21
N ILE A 259 0.36 9.40 30.22
CA ILE A 259 0.07 10.83 30.19
C ILE A 259 1.35 11.64 30.08
N ALA A 260 2.39 11.28 30.83
CA ALA A 260 3.67 11.98 30.78
C ALA A 260 4.33 11.85 29.41
N LYS A 261 4.33 10.64 28.82
CA LYS A 261 4.82 10.36 27.46
C LYS A 261 4.09 11.23 26.43
N ASN A 262 2.75 11.21 26.43
CA ASN A 262 1.93 11.99 25.51
C ASN A 262 2.20 13.49 25.65
N LYS A 263 2.23 14.00 26.88
CA LYS A 263 2.51 15.42 27.15
C LYS A 263 3.90 15.84 26.68
N LEU A 264 4.92 15.01 26.86
CA LEU A 264 6.28 15.29 26.40
C LEU A 264 6.38 15.28 24.86
N VAL A 265 5.68 14.36 24.20
CA VAL A 265 5.58 14.31 22.72
C VAL A 265 4.88 15.56 22.19
N GLU A 266 3.67 15.86 22.68
CA GLU A 266 2.83 16.98 22.23
C GLU A 266 3.51 18.35 22.34
N ALA A 267 4.25 18.58 23.44
CA ALA A 267 5.00 19.81 23.63
C ALA A 267 6.14 20.00 22.62
N ASN A 268 6.63 18.91 22.03
CA ASN A 268 7.81 18.91 21.15
C ASN A 268 7.47 18.67 19.67
N LEU A 269 6.20 18.54 19.28
CA LEU A 269 5.80 18.39 17.86
C LEU A 269 6.27 19.55 16.97
N ARG A 270 6.38 20.77 17.53
CA ARG A 270 6.90 21.95 16.81
C ARG A 270 8.37 21.79 16.41
N LEU A 271 9.16 21.08 17.21
CA LEU A 271 10.56 20.79 16.90
C LEU A 271 10.65 19.93 15.65
N VAL A 272 9.80 18.90 15.53
CA VAL A 272 9.75 18.02 14.36
C VAL A 272 9.52 18.81 13.08
N VAL A 273 8.51 19.68 13.07
CA VAL A 273 8.20 20.54 11.92
C VAL A 273 9.41 21.41 11.53
N SER A 274 10.11 21.99 12.51
CA SER A 274 11.28 22.84 12.24
C SER A 274 12.45 22.08 11.61
N ILE A 275 12.60 20.80 11.93
CA ILE A 275 13.62 19.91 11.35
C ILE A 275 13.17 19.44 9.98
N ALA A 276 11.93 18.96 9.84
CA ALA A 276 11.37 18.42 8.61
C ALA A 276 11.38 19.45 7.46
N LYS A 277 11.19 20.74 7.75
CA LYS A 277 11.28 21.82 6.74
C LYS A 277 12.59 21.80 5.94
N LYS A 278 13.71 21.37 6.55
CA LYS A 278 15.03 21.31 5.89
C LYS A 278 15.15 20.16 4.87
N TYR A 279 14.19 19.24 4.87
CA TYR A 279 14.17 18.04 4.03
C TYR A 279 13.05 18.05 2.97
N GLN A 280 12.30 19.16 2.86
CA GLN A 280 11.31 19.34 1.78
C GLN A 280 11.96 19.25 0.38
N GLY A 281 11.18 18.82 -0.60
CA GLY A 281 11.62 18.72 -2.00
C GLY A 281 12.58 17.56 -2.28
N ARG A 282 12.60 16.52 -1.42
CA ARG A 282 13.45 15.32 -1.58
C ARG A 282 12.69 14.06 -1.99
N GLY A 283 11.53 14.22 -2.64
CA GLY A 283 10.72 13.11 -3.16
C GLY A 283 9.60 12.61 -2.25
N LEU A 284 9.51 13.09 -1.00
CA LEU A 284 8.41 12.80 -0.08
C LEU A 284 7.57 14.06 0.20
N GLU A 285 6.28 13.86 0.49
CA GLU A 285 5.39 14.95 0.91
C GLU A 285 5.84 15.50 2.26
N PHE A 286 5.58 16.79 2.50
CA PHE A 286 5.94 17.42 3.76
C PHE A 286 5.23 16.79 4.97
N MET A 287 3.98 16.37 4.82
CA MET A 287 3.25 15.68 5.88
C MET A 287 3.88 14.34 6.22
N ASP A 288 4.30 13.56 5.23
CA ASP A 288 5.00 12.29 5.46
C ASP A 288 6.31 12.49 6.21
N LEU A 289 7.10 13.51 5.84
CA LEU A 289 8.32 13.87 6.56
C LEU A 289 8.03 14.26 8.02
N ILE A 290 6.91 14.93 8.29
CA ILE A 290 6.49 15.26 9.65
C ILE A 290 6.12 13.98 10.42
N GLN A 291 5.33 13.08 9.83
CA GLN A 291 4.89 11.87 10.53
C GLN A 291 6.06 10.94 10.87
N GLU A 292 6.98 10.77 9.95
CA GLU A 292 8.20 9.98 10.18
C GLU A 292 9.11 10.64 11.21
N GLY A 293 9.19 11.97 11.19
CA GLY A 293 9.84 12.75 12.24
C GLY A 293 9.17 12.59 13.61
N ASN A 294 7.84 12.49 13.67
CA ASN A 294 7.08 12.24 14.90
C ASN A 294 7.37 10.83 15.44
N LEU A 295 7.48 9.82 14.58
CA LEU A 295 7.93 8.47 14.99
C LEU A 295 9.35 8.50 15.58
N GLY A 296 10.25 9.29 14.97
CA GLY A 296 11.58 9.54 15.53
C GLY A 296 11.53 10.24 16.90
N LEU A 297 10.64 11.22 17.07
CA LEU A 297 10.43 11.91 18.33
C LEU A 297 9.93 10.97 19.43
N ILE A 298 8.97 10.09 19.13
CA ILE A 298 8.43 9.12 20.10
C ILE A 298 9.55 8.19 20.60
N ARG A 299 10.39 7.68 19.70
CA ARG A 299 11.58 6.89 20.07
C ARG A 299 12.58 7.68 20.91
N ALA A 300 12.72 8.97 20.64
CA ALA A 300 13.55 9.84 21.46
C ALA A 300 13.00 9.99 22.87
N VAL A 301 11.68 10.10 23.03
CA VAL A 301 11.00 10.17 24.33
C VAL A 301 11.19 8.88 25.12
N GLU A 302 11.01 7.72 24.47
CA GLU A 302 11.20 6.42 25.10
C GLU A 302 12.63 6.24 25.62
N LYS A 303 13.64 6.69 24.88
CA LYS A 303 15.05 6.52 25.24
C LYS A 303 15.67 7.75 25.92
N PHE A 304 14.86 8.70 26.38
CA PHE A 304 15.38 9.92 26.98
C PHE A 304 15.79 9.67 28.44
N ASP A 305 17.01 10.07 28.77
CA ASP A 305 17.55 9.97 30.12
C ASP A 305 17.69 11.37 30.75
N PRO A 306 16.85 11.72 31.74
CA PRO A 306 16.87 13.03 32.37
C PRO A 306 18.08 13.24 33.29
N THR A 307 18.83 12.19 33.65
CA THR A 307 19.97 12.29 34.58
C THR A 307 21.20 12.93 33.92
N LYS A 308 21.30 12.88 32.59
CA LYS A 308 22.45 13.37 31.82
C LYS A 308 22.54 14.90 31.73
N GLY A 309 21.55 15.64 32.21
CA GLY A 309 21.58 17.11 32.28
C GLY A 309 21.47 17.84 30.93
N TYR A 310 21.24 17.13 29.83
CA TYR A 310 21.01 17.74 28.51
C TYR A 310 19.52 18.05 28.29
N ARG A 311 19.23 19.14 27.57
CA ARG A 311 17.87 19.46 27.13
C ARG A 311 17.33 18.38 26.19
N PHE A 312 16.04 18.06 26.33
CA PHE A 312 15.39 17.04 25.51
C PHE A 312 15.50 17.34 24.01
N SER A 313 15.37 18.62 23.61
CA SER A 313 15.47 19.04 22.21
C SER A 313 16.81 18.69 21.55
N THR A 314 17.92 18.75 22.30
CA THR A 314 19.26 18.38 21.81
C THR A 314 19.32 16.90 21.44
N TYR A 315 18.77 16.04 22.31
CA TYR A 315 18.73 14.60 22.10
C TYR A 315 17.74 14.22 20.99
N ALA A 316 16.52 14.75 21.04
CA ALA A 316 15.46 14.46 20.08
C ALA A 316 15.84 14.83 18.65
N THR A 317 16.64 15.89 18.46
CA THR A 317 17.09 16.32 17.12
C THR A 317 17.80 15.19 16.35
N TRP A 318 18.57 14.33 17.02
CA TRP A 318 19.27 13.21 16.38
C TRP A 318 18.28 12.15 15.89
N TRP A 319 17.37 11.72 16.75
CA TRP A 319 16.35 10.71 16.43
C TRP A 319 15.40 11.18 15.33
N ILE A 320 14.96 12.45 15.37
CA ILE A 320 14.10 13.03 14.34
C ILE A 320 14.83 13.07 13.00
N LYS A 321 16.08 13.56 12.94
CA LYS A 321 16.87 13.59 11.70
C LYS A 321 17.12 12.19 11.16
N GLN A 322 17.40 11.22 12.02
CA GLN A 322 17.65 9.85 11.63
C GLN A 322 16.40 9.21 11.03
N ALA A 323 15.24 9.37 11.68
CA ALA A 323 13.97 8.86 11.17
C ALA A 323 13.66 9.43 9.79
N ILE A 324 13.65 10.76 9.66
CA ILE A 324 13.40 11.45 8.39
C ILE A 324 14.38 11.01 7.30
N THR A 325 15.68 10.95 7.61
CA THR A 325 16.70 10.56 6.62
C THR A 325 16.53 9.11 6.19
N ARG A 326 16.21 8.20 7.13
CA ARG A 326 15.97 6.79 6.85
C ARG A 326 14.73 6.60 5.95
N THR A 327 13.66 7.34 6.20
CA THR A 327 12.45 7.26 5.37
C THR A 327 12.71 7.81 3.98
N ILE A 328 13.44 8.93 3.85
CA ILE A 328 13.86 9.43 2.54
C ILE A 328 14.68 8.37 1.79
N GLN A 329 15.60 7.68 2.46
CA GLN A 329 16.40 6.63 1.81
C GLN A 329 15.56 5.44 1.33
N ASN A 330 14.51 5.09 2.08
CA ASN A 330 13.69 3.90 1.82
C ASN A 330 12.56 4.15 0.83
N ASP A 331 11.88 5.30 0.95
CA ASP A 331 10.54 5.50 0.40
C ASP A 331 10.44 6.71 -0.55
N SER A 332 11.49 7.55 -0.68
CA SER A 332 11.46 8.71 -1.59
C SER A 332 11.46 8.35 -3.08
N ARG A 333 11.65 7.09 -3.43
CA ARG A 333 11.80 6.61 -4.80
C ARG A 333 10.84 5.46 -5.07
N ILE A 334 10.30 5.46 -6.28
CA ILE A 334 9.44 4.39 -6.80
C ILE A 334 10.19 3.05 -6.80
N ILE A 335 11.44 3.06 -7.26
CA ILE A 335 12.33 1.91 -7.20
C ILE A 335 13.20 2.06 -5.96
N ARG A 336 12.98 1.18 -4.99
CA ARG A 336 13.71 1.17 -3.71
C ARG A 336 15.19 0.85 -3.94
N ILE A 337 16.07 1.66 -3.34
CA ILE A 337 17.52 1.46 -3.38
C ILE A 337 18.02 1.16 -1.95
N PRO A 338 18.87 0.13 -1.75
CA PRO A 338 19.48 -0.14 -0.45
C PRO A 338 20.23 1.05 0.17
N ALA A 339 20.14 1.20 1.50
CA ALA A 339 20.71 2.34 2.22
C ALA A 339 22.23 2.50 2.04
N TYR A 340 23.00 1.41 1.98
CA TYR A 340 24.46 1.50 1.80
C TYR A 340 24.86 2.14 0.45
N LEU A 341 24.03 2.01 -0.59
CA LEU A 341 24.26 2.68 -1.88
C LEU A 341 23.97 4.18 -1.78
N TRP A 342 23.04 4.58 -0.91
CA TRP A 342 22.76 5.99 -0.64
C TRP A 342 23.95 6.69 -0.03
N ASP A 343 24.60 6.07 0.95
CA ASP A 343 25.80 6.63 1.58
C ASP A 343 26.94 6.77 0.58
N LYS A 344 27.14 5.77 -0.30
CA LYS A 344 28.10 5.88 -1.41
C LYS A 344 27.75 7.02 -2.37
N PHE A 345 26.49 7.15 -2.76
CA PHE A 345 26.05 8.24 -3.64
C PHE A 345 26.24 9.63 -3.01
N GLN A 346 25.97 9.79 -1.70
CA GLN A 346 26.25 11.04 -1.00
C GLN A 346 27.76 11.33 -0.92
N ARG A 347 28.61 10.31 -0.73
CA ARG A 347 30.08 10.46 -0.81
C ARG A 347 30.52 10.93 -2.20
N ILE A 348 29.95 10.37 -3.28
CA ILE A 348 30.17 10.79 -4.67
C ILE A 348 29.77 12.26 -4.86
N LYS A 349 28.56 12.66 -4.45
CA LYS A 349 28.11 14.06 -4.51
C LYS A 349 28.97 15.01 -3.69
N GLN A 350 29.43 14.59 -2.51
CA GLN A 350 30.29 15.39 -1.66
C GLN A 350 31.68 15.57 -2.29
N ALA A 351 32.25 14.51 -2.89
CA ALA A 351 33.49 14.58 -3.65
C ALA A 351 33.37 15.53 -4.84
N GLN A 352 32.31 15.43 -5.64
CA GLN A 352 32.03 16.36 -6.74
C GLN A 352 32.02 17.81 -6.25
N ARG A 353 31.28 18.11 -5.16
CA ARG A 353 31.25 19.47 -4.59
C ARG A 353 32.61 19.95 -4.08
N ARG A 354 33.45 19.06 -3.53
CA ARG A 354 34.80 19.40 -3.08
C ARG A 354 35.73 19.70 -4.26
N LEU A 355 35.67 18.91 -5.33
CA LEU A 355 36.43 19.14 -6.56
C LEU A 355 36.04 20.48 -7.21
N ILE A 356 34.76 20.82 -7.21
CA ILE A 356 34.28 22.14 -7.67
C ILE A 356 34.90 23.27 -6.85
N LYS A 357 34.92 23.13 -5.52
CA LYS A 357 35.56 24.11 -4.63
C LYS A 357 37.08 24.21 -4.82
N GLN A 358 37.72 23.15 -5.31
CA GLN A 358 39.16 23.12 -5.61
C GLN A 358 39.51 23.74 -6.98
N GLY A 359 38.52 24.17 -7.76
CA GLY A 359 38.71 24.90 -9.02
C GLY A 359 38.29 24.15 -10.29
N LEU A 360 37.76 22.93 -10.19
CA LEU A 360 37.25 22.19 -11.35
C LEU A 360 35.79 22.60 -11.65
N ALA A 361 35.55 23.33 -12.74
CA ALA A 361 34.21 23.80 -13.10
C ALA A 361 33.19 22.66 -13.32
N HIS A 362 33.61 21.58 -13.98
CA HIS A 362 32.80 20.38 -14.23
C HIS A 362 33.64 19.11 -13.98
N PRO A 363 33.66 18.55 -12.75
CA PRO A 363 34.44 17.34 -12.47
C PRO A 363 33.86 16.13 -13.22
N SER A 364 34.69 15.47 -14.02
CA SER A 364 34.31 14.23 -14.71
C SER A 364 34.13 13.09 -13.71
N PHE A 365 33.34 12.06 -14.06
CA PHE A 365 33.24 10.85 -13.24
C PHE A 365 34.62 10.18 -13.03
N LYS A 366 35.55 10.36 -13.98
CA LYS A 366 36.94 9.90 -13.85
C LYS A 366 37.69 10.66 -12.74
N ASP A 367 37.49 11.97 -12.62
CA ASP A 367 38.13 12.80 -11.58
C ASP A 367 37.57 12.48 -10.19
N VAL A 368 36.27 12.15 -10.13
CA VAL A 368 35.64 11.70 -8.89
C VAL A 368 36.16 10.32 -8.48
N ALA A 369 36.38 9.42 -9.45
CA ALA A 369 36.95 8.10 -9.23
C ALA A 369 38.38 8.18 -8.67
N THR A 370 39.23 9.03 -9.25
CA THR A 370 40.59 9.25 -8.75
C THR A 370 40.60 9.88 -7.36
N TYR A 371 39.71 10.83 -7.09
CA TYR A 371 39.59 11.46 -5.78
C TYR A 371 39.12 10.49 -4.68
N LEU A 372 38.12 9.65 -4.97
CA LEU A 372 37.58 8.67 -4.02
C LEU A 372 38.37 7.36 -3.94
N LYS A 373 39.29 7.12 -4.88
CA LYS A 373 40.02 5.84 -5.06
C LYS A 373 39.08 4.64 -5.22
N GLU A 374 37.97 4.84 -5.94
CA GLU A 374 36.99 3.81 -6.28
C GLU A 374 36.95 3.59 -7.80
N PRO A 375 36.61 2.39 -8.30
CA PRO A 375 36.59 2.12 -9.74
C PRO A 375 35.53 2.95 -10.46
N LEU A 376 35.87 3.43 -11.66
CA LEU A 376 34.98 4.27 -12.48
C LEU A 376 33.64 3.59 -12.77
N GLU A 377 33.66 2.29 -13.06
CA GLU A 377 32.46 1.49 -13.33
C GLU A 377 31.49 1.51 -12.16
N SER A 378 31.98 1.38 -10.92
CA SER A 378 31.15 1.44 -9.71
C SER A 378 30.46 2.80 -9.57
N ILE A 379 31.19 3.89 -9.84
CA ILE A 379 30.63 5.25 -9.79
C ILE A 379 29.56 5.44 -10.87
N LEU A 380 29.79 4.92 -12.08
CA LEU A 380 28.81 5.00 -13.17
C LEU A 380 27.54 4.22 -12.83
N ILE A 381 27.67 2.98 -12.33
CA ILE A 381 26.53 2.14 -11.94
C ILE A 381 25.73 2.81 -10.83
N ILE A 382 26.39 3.31 -9.79
CA ILE A 382 25.72 4.01 -8.68
C ILE A 382 25.05 5.28 -9.19
N THR A 383 25.71 6.08 -10.03
CA THR A 383 25.11 7.32 -10.54
C THR A 383 23.90 7.03 -11.42
N LYS A 384 23.95 5.99 -12.25
CA LYS A 384 22.84 5.52 -13.09
C LYS A 384 21.67 5.03 -12.24
N ALA A 385 21.94 4.25 -11.20
CA ALA A 385 20.91 3.76 -10.28
C ALA A 385 20.15 4.90 -9.57
N PHE A 386 20.79 6.06 -9.37
CA PHE A 386 20.19 7.21 -8.69
C PHE A 386 19.52 8.23 -9.63
N GLN A 387 19.43 7.92 -10.92
CA GLN A 387 18.64 8.72 -11.87
C GLN A 387 17.15 8.68 -11.50
N ASN A 388 16.44 9.79 -11.74
CA ASN A 388 15.02 9.88 -11.44
C ASN A 388 14.22 9.25 -12.58
N SER A 389 13.17 8.51 -12.24
CA SER A 389 12.19 8.01 -13.21
C SER A 389 11.41 9.18 -13.82
N VAL A 390 11.11 9.09 -15.10
CA VAL A 390 10.26 10.04 -15.83
C VAL A 390 8.86 9.46 -15.95
N SER A 391 7.84 10.32 -15.94
CA SER A 391 6.45 9.91 -16.14
C SER A 391 6.19 9.61 -17.62
N TRP A 392 5.46 8.53 -17.89
CA TRP A 392 4.97 8.20 -19.23
C TRP A 392 3.96 9.24 -19.76
N ASN A 393 3.21 9.84 -18.84
CA ASN A 393 2.21 10.86 -19.16
C ASN A 393 2.84 12.25 -19.33
N MET A 394 4.18 12.34 -19.35
CA MET A 394 4.85 13.61 -19.60
C MET A 394 4.55 14.05 -21.04
N LEU A 395 4.00 15.26 -21.19
CA LEU A 395 3.78 15.87 -22.49
C LEU A 395 5.11 16.34 -23.07
N ILE A 396 5.30 16.11 -24.36
CA ILE A 396 6.53 16.41 -25.10
C ILE A 396 6.18 17.23 -26.34
N GLY A 397 7.02 18.22 -26.65
CA GLY A 397 6.89 19.10 -27.81
C GLY A 397 6.25 20.45 -27.49
N ASP A 398 6.44 21.43 -28.37
CA ASP A 398 6.05 22.83 -28.14
C ASP A 398 4.53 23.05 -28.00
N ASN A 399 3.73 22.15 -28.59
CA ASN A 399 2.27 22.19 -28.51
C ASN A 399 1.71 21.38 -27.32
N GLU A 400 2.55 20.66 -26.57
CA GLU A 400 2.16 19.75 -25.47
C GLU A 400 1.06 18.73 -25.84
N ASP A 401 0.89 18.42 -27.13
CA ASP A 401 -0.18 17.55 -27.63
C ASP A 401 0.16 16.05 -27.52
N THR A 402 1.44 15.69 -27.48
CA THR A 402 1.91 14.30 -27.53
C THR A 402 2.49 13.85 -26.19
N THR A 403 2.08 12.68 -25.72
CA THR A 403 2.65 12.06 -24.50
C THR A 403 3.92 11.28 -24.82
N LEU A 404 4.79 11.09 -23.82
CA LEU A 404 5.97 10.21 -23.95
C LEU A 404 5.56 8.75 -24.23
N GLU A 405 4.40 8.31 -23.75
CA GLU A 405 3.82 7.00 -24.05
C GLU A 405 3.58 6.79 -25.55
N GLU A 406 3.00 7.77 -26.24
CA GLU A 406 2.74 7.69 -27.69
C GLU A 406 4.02 7.61 -28.55
N MET A 407 5.16 8.03 -28.01
CA MET A 407 6.44 8.00 -28.71
C MET A 407 7.16 6.66 -28.62
N ILE A 408 6.75 5.78 -27.70
CA ILE A 408 7.46 4.54 -27.42
C ILE A 408 6.91 3.45 -28.33
N SER A 409 7.80 2.86 -29.13
CA SER A 409 7.45 1.75 -30.01
C SER A 409 7.19 0.49 -29.20
N ASP A 410 6.03 -0.13 -29.42
CA ASP A 410 5.76 -1.47 -28.93
C ASP A 410 6.66 -2.50 -29.64
N TYR A 411 7.28 -3.38 -28.85
CA TYR A 411 8.02 -4.56 -29.35
C TYR A 411 7.08 -5.75 -29.61
N GLN A 412 5.80 -5.51 -29.89
CA GLN A 412 4.90 -6.60 -30.24
C GLN A 412 5.25 -7.14 -31.61
N ILE A 413 5.21 -8.47 -31.74
CA ILE A 413 5.35 -9.16 -33.03
C ILE A 413 4.33 -8.53 -33.97
N THR A 414 4.82 -7.98 -35.07
CA THR A 414 3.98 -7.34 -36.07
C THR A 414 3.00 -8.37 -36.64
N ILE A 415 1.86 -7.91 -37.16
CA ILE A 415 0.89 -8.80 -37.83
C ILE A 415 1.57 -9.58 -38.97
N GLU A 416 2.51 -8.94 -39.66
CA GLU A 416 3.32 -9.52 -40.73
C GLU A 416 4.17 -10.69 -40.21
N GLU A 417 4.95 -10.48 -39.15
CA GLU A 417 5.76 -11.55 -38.54
C GLU A 417 4.90 -12.72 -38.02
N ASN A 418 3.70 -12.44 -37.47
CA ASN A 418 2.77 -13.49 -37.06
C ASN A 418 2.22 -14.29 -38.25
N LEU A 419 1.88 -13.61 -39.36
CA LEU A 419 1.42 -14.26 -40.59
C LEU A 419 2.54 -15.10 -41.21
N GLU A 420 3.76 -14.59 -41.25
CA GLU A 420 4.94 -15.34 -41.69
C GLU A 420 5.14 -16.60 -40.84
N GLN A 421 5.05 -16.50 -39.52
CA GLN A 421 5.15 -17.67 -38.63
C GLN A 421 4.05 -18.71 -38.89
N LEU A 422 2.82 -18.27 -39.19
CA LEU A 422 1.72 -19.17 -39.54
C LEU A 422 1.95 -19.86 -40.89
N LEU A 423 2.38 -19.11 -41.91
CA LEU A 423 2.71 -19.66 -43.22
C LEU A 423 3.86 -20.67 -43.12
N ILE A 424 4.90 -20.36 -42.35
CA ILE A 424 6.01 -21.28 -42.09
C ILE A 424 5.50 -22.56 -41.42
N LYS A 425 4.57 -22.46 -40.47
CA LYS A 425 3.96 -23.65 -39.84
C LYS A 425 3.16 -24.48 -40.83
N GLU A 426 2.33 -23.87 -41.67
CA GLU A 426 1.57 -24.57 -42.70
C GLU A 426 2.48 -25.28 -43.70
N ASP A 427 3.57 -24.64 -44.12
CA ASP A 427 4.55 -25.23 -45.04
C ASP A 427 5.33 -26.37 -44.38
N LEU A 428 5.67 -26.25 -43.09
CA LEU A 428 6.25 -27.34 -42.31
C LEU A 428 5.28 -28.52 -42.17
N GLU A 429 3.99 -28.29 -41.92
CA GLU A 429 2.98 -29.35 -41.85
C GLU A 429 2.84 -30.09 -43.19
N LYS A 430 2.75 -29.36 -44.31
CA LYS A 430 2.73 -29.96 -45.66
C LYS A 430 3.99 -30.78 -45.96
N ALA A 431 5.16 -30.31 -45.53
CA ALA A 431 6.41 -31.04 -45.70
C ALA A 431 6.51 -32.28 -44.80
N LEU A 432 5.86 -32.27 -43.63
CA LEU A 432 5.78 -33.42 -42.73
C LEU A 432 4.74 -34.46 -43.20
N ASP A 433 3.66 -34.04 -43.85
CA ASP A 433 2.62 -34.91 -44.40
C ASP A 433 3.06 -35.70 -45.65
N SER A 434 4.03 -35.19 -46.40
CA SER A 434 4.60 -35.89 -47.56
C SER A 434 5.48 -37.09 -47.17
N LEU A 435 5.96 -37.11 -45.93
CA LEU A 435 6.78 -38.18 -45.39
C LEU A 435 5.94 -39.39 -45.00
N LYS A 436 6.60 -40.53 -44.80
CA LYS A 436 5.92 -41.69 -44.22
C LYS A 436 5.48 -41.35 -42.79
N PRO A 437 4.34 -41.88 -42.29
CA PRO A 437 3.81 -41.54 -40.96
C PRO A 437 4.86 -41.73 -39.86
N ARG A 438 5.60 -42.84 -39.92
CA ARG A 438 6.68 -43.16 -38.97
C ARG A 438 7.89 -42.22 -39.07
N GLU A 439 8.18 -41.67 -40.25
CA GLU A 439 9.27 -40.70 -40.44
C GLU A 439 8.86 -39.32 -39.89
N SER A 440 7.61 -38.91 -40.14
CA SER A 440 7.01 -37.67 -39.65
C SER A 440 6.94 -37.64 -38.11
N ASP A 441 6.41 -38.70 -37.49
CA ASP A 441 6.30 -38.80 -36.03
C ASP A 441 7.66 -38.75 -35.32
N ILE A 442 8.68 -39.38 -35.91
CA ILE A 442 10.05 -39.34 -35.36
C ILE A 442 10.61 -37.91 -35.44
N LEU A 443 10.43 -37.19 -36.55
CA LEU A 443 10.89 -35.81 -36.67
C LEU A 443 10.13 -34.87 -35.72
N LYS A 444 8.82 -35.01 -35.60
CA LYS A 444 7.99 -34.23 -34.66
C LYS A 444 8.46 -34.38 -33.22
N GLN A 445 8.84 -35.59 -32.82
CA GLN A 445 9.35 -35.86 -31.48
C GLN A 445 10.81 -35.41 -31.27
N ILE A 446 11.67 -35.46 -32.30
CA ILE A 446 13.05 -34.97 -32.21
C ILE A 446 13.07 -33.45 -32.04
N TYR A 447 12.24 -32.73 -32.81
CA TYR A 447 12.21 -31.26 -32.82
C TYR A 447 11.13 -30.66 -31.93
N GLY A 448 10.30 -31.49 -31.29
CA GLY A 448 9.26 -31.05 -30.37
C GLY A 448 8.20 -30.15 -31.04
N THR A 449 7.87 -30.36 -32.30
CA THR A 449 6.97 -29.45 -33.05
C THR A 449 5.50 -29.51 -32.59
N GLU A 450 5.05 -30.62 -31.99
CA GLU A 450 3.70 -30.75 -31.42
C GLU A 450 3.64 -30.34 -29.93
N ASP A 451 4.54 -30.91 -29.11
CA ASP A 451 4.48 -30.74 -27.65
C ASP A 451 5.48 -29.71 -27.09
N GLY A 452 6.30 -29.07 -27.94
CA GLY A 452 7.40 -28.18 -27.53
C GLY A 452 8.61 -28.89 -26.90
N ASN A 453 8.52 -30.21 -26.69
CA ASN A 453 9.54 -31.02 -26.01
C ASN A 453 10.34 -31.87 -27.01
N CYS A 454 11.62 -31.55 -27.17
CA CYS A 454 12.55 -32.35 -27.97
C CYS A 454 12.96 -33.63 -27.19
N LYS A 455 12.78 -34.80 -27.80
CA LYS A 455 13.22 -36.09 -27.23
C LYS A 455 14.58 -36.51 -27.77
N SER A 456 15.35 -37.23 -26.96
CA SER A 456 16.63 -37.78 -27.42
C SER A 456 16.42 -38.96 -28.38
N ARG A 457 17.37 -39.19 -29.30
CA ARG A 457 17.33 -40.33 -30.24
C ARG A 457 17.32 -41.69 -29.52
N GLU A 458 17.82 -41.75 -28.28
CA GLU A 458 17.79 -42.95 -27.44
C GLU A 458 16.40 -43.19 -26.86
N GLU A 459 15.74 -42.16 -26.34
CA GLU A 459 14.35 -42.23 -25.84
C GLU A 459 13.37 -42.65 -26.94
N ILE A 460 13.49 -42.04 -28.12
CA ILE A 460 12.70 -42.41 -29.29
C ILE A 460 13.04 -43.86 -29.70
N GLY A 461 14.30 -44.29 -29.52
CA GLY A 461 14.76 -45.66 -29.76
C GLY A 461 14.02 -46.67 -28.91
N HIS A 462 13.95 -46.41 -27.62
CA HIS A 462 13.19 -47.22 -26.68
C HIS A 462 11.70 -47.24 -27.03
N GLN A 463 11.11 -46.11 -27.43
CA GLN A 463 9.68 -46.04 -27.78
C GLN A 463 9.33 -46.87 -29.03
N TYR A 464 10.19 -46.86 -30.06
CA TYR A 464 9.94 -47.58 -31.32
C TYR A 464 10.59 -48.97 -31.41
N GLY A 465 11.27 -49.43 -30.36
CA GLY A 465 12.02 -50.69 -30.35
C GLY A 465 13.19 -50.70 -31.33
N LEU A 466 13.83 -49.56 -31.56
CA LEU A 466 14.91 -49.36 -32.53
C LEU A 466 16.20 -48.94 -31.81
N THR A 467 17.35 -49.25 -32.41
CA THR A 467 18.63 -48.70 -31.94
C THR A 467 18.71 -47.20 -32.23
N ARG A 468 19.46 -46.47 -31.40
CA ARG A 468 19.75 -45.04 -31.60
C ARG A 468 20.24 -44.74 -33.02
N GLU A 469 21.15 -45.56 -33.53
CA GLU A 469 21.71 -45.39 -34.87
C GLU A 469 20.67 -45.60 -35.96
N ARG A 470 19.70 -46.50 -35.75
CA ARG A 470 18.60 -46.69 -36.68
C ARG A 470 17.69 -45.47 -36.77
N ILE A 471 17.43 -44.79 -35.66
CA ILE A 471 16.67 -43.52 -35.67
C ILE A 471 17.43 -42.42 -36.39
N ARG A 472 18.75 -42.30 -36.16
CA ARG A 472 19.60 -41.36 -36.89
C ARG A 472 19.54 -41.57 -38.40
N GLN A 473 19.53 -42.84 -38.85
CA GLN A 473 19.37 -43.17 -40.27
C GLN A 473 17.99 -42.75 -40.81
N ILE A 474 16.92 -42.97 -40.04
CA ILE A 474 15.55 -42.59 -40.43
C ILE A 474 15.43 -41.06 -40.50
N GLU A 475 15.94 -40.33 -39.52
CA GLU A 475 16.01 -38.87 -39.49
C GLU A 475 16.75 -38.31 -40.70
N ASN A 476 17.96 -38.78 -40.98
CA ASN A 476 18.75 -38.33 -42.13
C ASN A 476 18.03 -38.61 -43.46
N LYS A 477 17.36 -39.75 -43.57
CA LYS A 477 16.60 -40.11 -44.77
C LYS A 477 15.35 -39.24 -44.94
N ALA A 478 14.64 -38.95 -43.85
CA ALA A 478 13.48 -38.06 -43.85
C ALA A 478 13.87 -36.61 -44.18
N MET A 479 14.95 -36.10 -43.56
CA MET A 479 15.51 -34.78 -43.86
C MET A 479 16.00 -34.67 -45.31
N ALA A 480 16.61 -35.73 -45.87
CA ALA A 480 17.00 -35.75 -47.27
C ALA A 480 15.80 -35.66 -48.22
N LYS A 481 14.68 -36.34 -47.89
CA LYS A 481 13.43 -36.25 -48.67
C LYS A 481 12.81 -34.86 -48.60
N ILE A 482 12.73 -34.26 -47.41
CA ILE A 482 12.24 -32.88 -47.25
C ILE A 482 13.09 -31.92 -48.09
N ARG A 483 14.43 -32.04 -48.02
CA ARG A 483 15.33 -31.22 -48.84
C ARG A 483 15.10 -31.42 -50.34
N GLN A 484 14.96 -32.67 -50.78
CA GLN A 484 14.71 -32.96 -52.19
C GLN A 484 13.38 -32.37 -52.66
N GLN A 485 12.33 -32.46 -51.84
CA GLN A 485 11.03 -31.84 -52.14
C GLN A 485 11.12 -30.31 -52.22
N TYR A 486 11.91 -29.68 -51.34
CA TYR A 486 12.16 -28.25 -51.40
C TYR A 486 12.94 -27.84 -52.66
N LEU A 487 13.94 -28.63 -53.06
CA LEU A 487 14.67 -28.43 -54.33
C LEU A 487 13.77 -28.66 -55.56
N ASP A 488 12.93 -29.69 -55.55
CA ASP A 488 11.99 -29.96 -56.65
C ASP A 488 10.87 -28.90 -56.71
N SER A 489 10.60 -28.22 -55.59
CA SER A 489 9.69 -27.06 -55.52
C SER A 489 10.35 -25.73 -55.91
N GLU A 490 11.64 -25.69 -56.27
CA GLU A 490 12.28 -24.46 -56.78
C GLU A 490 11.72 -24.01 -58.14
N ASP A 491 10.98 -24.86 -58.86
CA ASP A 491 10.17 -24.46 -60.01
C ASP A 491 8.93 -23.60 -59.62
N LEU A 492 8.66 -23.44 -58.31
CA LEU A 492 7.59 -22.60 -57.74
C LEU A 492 8.09 -21.23 -57.22
N PHE A 493 9.39 -20.91 -57.34
CA PHE A 493 9.97 -19.61 -56.94
C PHE A 493 9.38 -18.40 -57.70
N VAL A 494 8.58 -18.65 -58.73
CA VAL A 494 7.80 -17.62 -59.44
C VAL A 494 6.59 -17.15 -58.61
N GLU A 495 6.00 -18.01 -57.77
CA GLU A 495 4.83 -17.65 -56.94
C GLU A 495 5.20 -16.95 -55.63
N THR A 496 6.34 -17.28 -55.02
CA THR A 496 6.80 -16.63 -53.78
C THR A 496 7.23 -15.18 -54.01
N ASN A 497 7.90 -14.90 -55.13
CA ASN A 497 8.20 -13.53 -55.57
C ASN A 497 6.92 -12.74 -55.88
N GLN A 498 5.90 -13.35 -56.51
CA GLN A 498 4.61 -12.70 -56.73
C GLN A 498 3.86 -12.41 -55.42
N ARG A 499 3.97 -13.28 -54.41
CA ARG A 499 3.39 -13.05 -53.07
C ARG A 499 4.13 -11.96 -52.30
N GLN A 500 5.46 -11.87 -52.42
CA GLN A 500 6.25 -10.77 -51.87
C GLN A 500 5.97 -9.44 -52.58
N GLU A 501 5.75 -9.44 -53.90
CA GLU A 501 5.30 -8.24 -54.62
C GLU A 501 3.88 -7.82 -54.23
N LEU A 502 2.99 -8.78 -54.00
CA LEU A 502 1.62 -8.50 -53.54
C LEU A 502 1.61 -7.97 -52.10
N SER A 503 2.43 -8.51 -51.20
CA SER A 503 2.58 -7.98 -49.84
C SER A 503 3.21 -6.58 -49.86
N GLN A 504 4.23 -6.33 -50.70
CA GLN A 504 4.80 -4.98 -50.91
C GLN A 504 3.80 -3.99 -51.53
N LYS A 505 2.93 -4.43 -52.45
CA LYS A 505 1.84 -3.61 -53.04
C LYS A 505 0.72 -3.30 -52.04
N ILE A 506 0.42 -4.23 -51.13
CA ILE A 506 -0.54 -4.02 -50.03
C ILE A 506 0.07 -3.07 -48.98
N PHE A 507 1.36 -3.23 -48.68
CA PHE A 507 2.13 -2.39 -47.75
C PHE A 507 2.28 -0.94 -48.25
N SER A 508 2.62 -0.74 -49.52
CA SER A 508 2.64 0.61 -50.13
C SER A 508 1.26 1.26 -50.15
N LYS A 509 0.18 0.49 -50.34
CA LYS A 509 -1.20 1.01 -50.21
C LYS A 509 -1.57 1.35 -48.77
N SER A 510 -1.21 0.53 -47.79
CA SER A 510 -1.52 0.77 -46.38
C SER A 510 -0.72 1.95 -45.83
N GLN A 511 0.58 2.06 -46.18
CA GLN A 511 1.41 3.22 -45.91
C GLN A 511 0.88 4.48 -46.58
N ALA A 512 0.46 4.43 -47.86
CA ALA A 512 -0.15 5.57 -48.52
C ALA A 512 -1.48 6.00 -47.87
N THR A 513 -2.27 5.08 -47.30
CA THR A 513 -3.46 5.42 -46.52
C THR A 513 -3.15 5.99 -45.13
N ALA A 514 -2.08 5.51 -44.47
CA ALA A 514 -1.61 6.04 -43.20
C ALA A 514 -0.93 7.42 -43.37
N GLU A 515 -0.20 7.62 -44.47
CA GLU A 515 0.40 8.89 -44.87
C GLU A 515 -0.64 9.90 -45.32
N LYS A 516 -1.71 9.50 -46.03
CA LYS A 516 -2.85 10.40 -46.30
C LYS A 516 -3.57 10.86 -45.02
N LYS A 517 -3.57 10.04 -43.97
CA LYS A 517 -4.02 10.45 -42.62
C LYS A 517 -3.00 11.37 -41.91
N LYS A 518 -1.70 11.18 -42.12
CA LYS A 518 -0.63 12.03 -41.54
C LYS A 518 -0.43 13.36 -42.27
N ARG A 519 -0.67 13.45 -43.59
CA ARG A 519 -0.53 14.68 -44.40
C ARG A 519 -1.51 15.81 -44.06
N GLY A 520 -2.45 15.58 -43.14
CA GLY A 520 -3.26 16.63 -42.51
C GLY A 520 -2.50 17.50 -41.49
N LYS A 521 -1.26 17.15 -41.11
CA LYS A 521 -0.42 17.97 -40.23
C LYS A 521 0.99 18.07 -40.80
N ASN A 522 1.43 19.30 -41.03
CA ASN A 522 2.75 19.66 -41.57
C ASN A 522 3.88 19.05 -40.74
N LEU A 523 4.80 18.33 -41.39
CA LEU A 523 6.07 17.88 -40.84
C LEU A 523 7.21 18.48 -41.67
N LYS A 524 7.94 19.42 -41.08
CA LYS A 524 9.30 19.77 -41.48
C LYS A 524 10.27 18.94 -40.64
N GLU A 525 11.21 18.32 -41.34
CA GLU A 525 12.58 17.92 -40.94
C GLU A 525 12.77 17.10 -39.65
N LEU A 526 13.30 15.88 -39.81
CA LEU A 526 13.88 15.05 -38.74
C LEU A 526 15.36 14.75 -39.06
N PRO A 527 16.29 14.84 -38.08
CA PRO A 527 17.72 14.72 -38.31
C PRO A 527 18.22 13.26 -38.30
N LEU A 528 19.33 13.07 -39.02
CA LEU A 528 20.12 11.84 -39.12
C LEU A 528 20.66 11.40 -37.75
N ASN A 529 20.29 10.21 -37.29
CA ASN A 529 21.11 9.28 -36.49
C ASN A 529 20.31 8.01 -36.21
N ASP A 530 20.07 7.21 -37.25
CA ASP A 530 19.29 5.99 -37.09
C ASP A 530 20.20 4.78 -36.81
N VAL A 531 20.24 4.39 -35.54
CA VAL A 531 20.95 3.18 -35.04
C VAL A 531 20.41 1.91 -35.71
N ALA A 532 19.15 1.93 -36.17
CA ALA A 532 18.53 0.82 -36.89
C ALA A 532 19.15 0.61 -38.29
N PHE A 533 19.61 1.68 -38.94
CA PHE A 533 20.23 1.61 -40.27
C PHE A 533 21.59 0.92 -40.21
N LYS A 534 22.40 1.24 -39.20
CA LYS A 534 23.67 0.54 -38.94
C LYS A 534 23.47 -0.94 -38.65
N HIS A 535 22.46 -1.28 -37.84
CA HIS A 535 22.17 -2.66 -37.49
C HIS A 535 21.74 -3.48 -38.71
N ARG A 536 20.96 -2.90 -39.64
CA ARG A 536 20.55 -3.53 -40.91
C ARG A 536 21.74 -3.81 -41.84
N ILE A 537 22.68 -2.87 -41.95
CA ILE A 537 23.92 -3.05 -42.74
C ILE A 537 24.81 -4.15 -42.14
N ASP A 538 24.96 -4.18 -40.81
CA ASP A 538 25.77 -5.19 -40.13
C ASP A 538 25.16 -6.60 -40.24
N THR A 539 23.82 -6.73 -40.28
CA THR A 539 23.17 -8.01 -40.57
C THR A 539 23.39 -8.47 -42.01
N LEU A 540 23.38 -7.55 -42.98
CA LEU A 540 23.60 -7.88 -44.40
C LEU A 540 25.05 -8.28 -44.70
N ARG A 541 26.03 -7.73 -43.96
CA ARG A 541 27.45 -8.13 -44.05
C ARG A 541 27.74 -9.56 -43.58
N ARG A 542 26.89 -10.15 -42.74
CA ARG A 542 27.10 -11.50 -42.17
C ARG A 542 26.62 -12.64 -43.08
N CYS A 543 25.95 -12.32 -44.19
CA CYS A 543 25.46 -13.31 -45.14
C CYS A 543 26.49 -13.54 -46.28
N PRO A 544 27.05 -14.76 -46.44
CA PRO A 544 28.01 -15.03 -47.50
C PRO A 544 27.30 -15.07 -48.87
N GLY A 545 27.70 -14.17 -49.78
CA GLY A 545 27.20 -14.13 -51.17
C GLY A 545 26.71 -12.76 -51.67
N PHE A 546 26.60 -11.76 -50.80
CA PHE A 546 26.24 -10.40 -51.19
C PHE A 546 27.47 -9.55 -51.49
N THR A 547 27.69 -9.20 -52.76
CA THR A 547 28.66 -8.18 -53.14
C THR A 547 28.13 -6.78 -52.82
N GLU A 548 29.04 -5.88 -52.47
CA GLU A 548 28.78 -4.51 -52.02
C GLU A 548 27.87 -3.71 -52.99
N THR A 549 28.04 -3.93 -54.28
CA THR A 549 27.22 -3.34 -55.36
C THR A 549 25.78 -3.84 -55.38
N ARG A 550 25.52 -5.09 -54.95
CA ARG A 550 24.16 -5.64 -54.87
C ARG A 550 23.40 -5.12 -53.66
N ILE A 551 24.08 -4.86 -52.54
CA ILE A 551 23.49 -4.26 -51.34
C ILE A 551 23.06 -2.81 -51.65
N ILE A 552 23.88 -2.06 -52.37
CA ILE A 552 23.57 -0.68 -52.77
C ILE A 552 22.35 -0.63 -53.71
N ASN A 553 22.27 -1.54 -54.69
CA ASN A 553 21.15 -1.59 -55.64
C ASN A 553 19.85 -2.11 -55.01
N LEU A 554 19.91 -2.96 -53.97
CA LEU A 554 18.73 -3.44 -53.25
C LEU A 554 18.12 -2.38 -52.33
N ILE A 555 18.93 -1.44 -51.82
CA ILE A 555 18.46 -0.38 -50.92
C ILE A 555 17.78 0.76 -51.71
N TRP A 556 18.10 0.94 -53.00
CA TRP A 556 17.54 2.01 -53.84
C TRP A 556 16.93 1.46 -55.14
N GLN A 557 15.68 1.01 -55.08
CA GLN A 557 14.79 0.95 -56.24
C GLN A 557 13.79 2.11 -56.17
N VAL A 558 14.18 3.29 -56.65
CA VAL A 558 13.27 4.44 -56.90
C VAL A 558 13.66 5.08 -58.22
N SER A 559 12.66 5.41 -59.03
CA SER A 559 12.74 5.90 -60.43
C SER A 559 13.71 7.08 -60.63
N GLU A 560 14.39 7.06 -61.77
CA GLU A 560 15.48 7.98 -62.18
C GLU A 560 15.06 9.44 -62.51
N ASP A 561 13.83 9.87 -62.23
CA ASP A 561 13.26 11.06 -62.90
C ASP A 561 13.16 12.37 -62.07
N ASP A 562 13.82 12.49 -60.90
CA ASP A 562 13.80 13.75 -60.09
C ASP A 562 15.20 14.39 -59.91
N PRO A 563 15.46 15.59 -60.48
CA PRO A 563 16.79 16.23 -60.46
C PRO A 563 17.20 16.85 -59.11
N GLU A 564 16.26 17.10 -58.18
CA GLU A 564 16.57 17.60 -56.83
C GLU A 564 17.12 16.50 -55.88
N PHE A 565 16.97 15.22 -56.25
CA PHE A 565 17.40 14.08 -55.42
C PHE A 565 18.89 13.70 -55.61
N THR A 566 19.56 14.29 -56.59
CA THR A 566 20.90 13.90 -57.04
C THR A 566 22.02 14.32 -56.07
N GLU A 567 21.88 15.46 -55.39
CA GLU A 567 22.90 15.99 -54.47
C GLU A 567 22.93 15.24 -53.12
N ALA A 568 21.76 14.93 -52.57
CA ALA A 568 21.64 14.14 -51.35
C ALA A 568 22.10 12.68 -51.55
N GLN A 569 21.86 12.12 -52.73
CA GLN A 569 22.37 10.79 -53.12
C GLN A 569 23.90 10.77 -53.24
N GLN A 570 24.52 11.84 -53.75
CA GLN A 570 25.98 11.95 -53.83
C GLN A 570 26.62 12.05 -52.43
N GLN A 571 26.06 12.87 -51.55
CA GLN A 571 26.53 12.98 -50.16
C GLN A 571 26.38 11.66 -49.38
N TYR A 572 25.28 10.93 -49.58
CA TYR A 572 25.09 9.61 -48.97
C TYR A 572 26.04 8.55 -49.54
N ARG A 573 26.33 8.56 -50.85
CA ARG A 573 27.32 7.66 -51.47
C ARG A 573 28.74 7.92 -50.96
N GLU A 574 29.11 9.17 -50.68
CA GLU A 574 30.40 9.51 -50.07
C GLU A 574 30.48 9.07 -48.60
N LEU A 575 29.39 9.19 -47.85
CA LEU A 575 29.30 8.74 -46.45
C LEU A 575 29.33 7.21 -46.32
N ILE A 576 28.78 6.50 -47.30
CA ILE A 576 28.85 5.04 -47.40
C ILE A 576 30.27 4.60 -47.81
N ARG A 577 30.93 5.30 -48.75
CA ARG A 577 32.34 5.04 -49.09
C ARG A 577 33.29 5.27 -47.92
N SER A 578 33.03 6.27 -47.07
CA SER A 578 33.86 6.56 -45.89
C SER A 578 33.63 5.64 -44.69
N THR A 579 32.52 4.89 -44.67
CA THR A 579 32.23 3.88 -43.64
C THR A 579 32.54 2.45 -44.08
N ILE A 580 32.83 2.26 -45.37
CA ILE A 580 33.24 0.98 -45.97
C ILE A 580 34.76 0.82 -46.01
N ASN A 581 35.53 1.89 -46.23
CA ASN A 581 36.98 1.94 -45.97
C ASN A 581 37.26 2.03 -44.46
#